data_AF-A0A9Y2AUM4-F1
#
_entry.id   AF-A0A9Y2AUM4-F1
#
_cell.length_a   1.000
_cell.length_b   1.000
_cell.length_c   1.000
_cell.angle_alpha   90.00
_cell.angle_beta   90.00
_cell.angle_gamma   90.00
#
_symmetry.space_group_name_H-M   'P 1'
#
loop_
_entity.id
_entity.type
_entity.pdbx_description
1 polymer ?
#
loop_
_entity_poly.entity_id
_entity_poly.type
_entity_poly.pdbx_seq_one_letter_code
_entity_poly.pdbx_strand_id
1 'polypeptide(L)'
;MSATNSEFSGLSMKAQLLVDTVLAIWMERGTGEMSARSIGSAAGFSPSALYYHFDDIERLYEAAQERAVAMGQSWCDAKLAMLDEACGADAPSADALGPVLAALIDDFCTQERMTAFAWRECQMLAGRSARFATLSERWDAVWRHFWQQVCAHFDMADKAELCRHFFDGESGLHLMRWNRAADRASLDEMAAAWVGWLMGELPRHAPWRRSLMARAIGSGGLDKPDGLRLDIARAAAALLADGGVGAITHRAVAAATGLTLGVVSHNCRRTDDLLRLAYGEVYRSLTSEREEMSDRDGPSVAPVSDLPARLQLRAIDELILAVARGRTDAALTLQLRYLRGITSRQALVDRVALRGEAFDLLAAVYSSAMMGVLRSSGCQPEDDASPVVSAVSDQLLSLLPRAL
;
A
#
# COMPACT_ATOMS: atom_id res chain seq x y z
N MET A 1 -29.62 3.79 -9.76
CA MET A 1 -29.83 4.74 -8.63
C MET A 1 -30.27 3.92 -7.43
N SER A 2 -29.31 3.33 -6.73
CA SER A 2 -29.53 2.25 -5.75
C SER A 2 -29.37 2.77 -4.32
N ALA A 3 -29.86 2.03 -3.35
CA ALA A 3 -30.19 2.40 -1.96
C ALA A 3 -29.10 3.11 -1.12
N THR A 4 -27.85 3.18 -1.57
CA THR A 4 -26.71 3.82 -0.89
C THR A 4 -26.77 5.35 -0.84
N ASN A 5 -27.53 6.01 -1.73
CA ASN A 5 -27.78 7.46 -1.62
C ASN A 5 -28.74 7.82 -0.45
N SER A 6 -29.43 6.85 0.14
CA SER A 6 -30.45 7.09 1.16
C SER A 6 -29.86 7.39 2.54
N GLU A 7 -28.76 6.76 2.95
CA GLU A 7 -28.22 6.97 4.31
C GLU A 7 -27.47 8.31 4.46
N PHE A 8 -26.78 8.77 3.40
CA PHE A 8 -26.10 10.07 3.41
C PHE A 8 -27.03 11.27 3.19
N SER A 9 -28.28 11.03 2.77
CA SER A 9 -29.30 12.07 2.58
C SER A 9 -29.82 12.67 3.90
N GLY A 10 -29.56 12.01 5.04
CA GLY A 10 -29.96 12.48 6.37
C GLY A 10 -28.97 13.43 7.06
N LEU A 11 -27.75 13.57 6.53
CA LEU A 11 -26.76 14.52 7.07
C LEU A 11 -27.06 15.94 6.59
N SER A 12 -26.86 16.92 7.49
CA SER A 12 -26.90 18.32 7.08
C SER A 12 -25.81 18.60 6.02
N MET A 13 -26.04 19.58 5.15
CA MET A 13 -25.07 20.01 4.13
C MET A 13 -23.69 20.33 4.73
N LYS A 14 -23.64 20.86 5.97
CA LYS A 14 -22.38 21.13 6.68
C LYS A 14 -21.65 19.84 7.08
N ALA A 15 -22.39 18.83 7.54
CA ALA A 15 -21.82 17.54 7.91
C ALA A 15 -21.29 16.78 6.69
N GLN A 16 -21.98 16.86 5.54
CA GLN A 16 -21.48 16.32 4.27
C GLN A 16 -20.17 16.99 3.84
N LEU A 17 -20.10 18.33 3.90
CA LEU A 17 -18.87 19.04 3.53
C LEU A 17 -17.69 18.68 4.44
N LEU A 18 -17.92 18.44 5.73
CA LEU A 18 -16.89 17.97 6.66
C LEU A 18 -16.38 16.57 6.27
N VAL A 19 -17.27 15.67 5.87
CA VAL A 19 -16.92 14.33 5.37
C VAL A 19 -16.10 14.43 4.07
N ASP A 20 -16.55 15.22 3.10
CA ASP A 20 -15.83 15.42 1.83
C ASP A 20 -14.44 16.03 2.05
N THR A 21 -14.34 16.95 3.03
CA THR A 21 -13.06 17.54 3.45
C THR A 21 -12.11 16.50 4.02
N VAL A 22 -12.60 15.54 4.81
CA VAL A 22 -11.78 14.43 5.34
C VAL A 22 -11.23 13.58 4.22
N LEU A 23 -12.07 13.20 3.26
CA LEU A 23 -11.66 12.40 2.09
C LEU A 23 -10.57 13.11 1.27
N ALA A 24 -10.73 14.42 1.04
CA ALA A 24 -9.72 15.23 0.36
C ALA A 24 -8.40 15.28 1.16
N ILE A 25 -8.47 15.50 2.48
CA ILE A 25 -7.28 15.55 3.32
C ILE A 25 -6.56 14.20 3.37
N TRP A 26 -7.27 13.07 3.39
CA TRP A 26 -6.65 11.74 3.29
C TRP A 26 -5.84 11.57 2.01
N MET A 27 -6.37 12.06 0.88
CA MET A 27 -5.65 12.02 -0.38
C MET A 27 -4.41 12.94 -0.40
N GLU A 28 -4.49 14.12 0.22
CA GLU A 28 -3.42 15.14 0.14
C GLU A 28 -2.35 15.00 1.23
N ARG A 29 -2.76 14.62 2.44
CA ARG A 29 -1.93 14.73 3.65
C ARG A 29 -1.98 13.50 4.56
N GLY A 30 -3.10 12.78 4.59
CA GLY A 30 -3.30 11.62 5.45
C GLY A 30 -3.79 11.97 6.86
N THR A 31 -4.22 10.94 7.62
CA THR A 31 -4.85 11.15 8.93
C THR A 31 -3.93 11.82 9.96
N GLY A 32 -2.62 11.55 9.92
CA GLY A 32 -1.67 12.03 10.93
C GLY A 32 -1.58 13.56 11.06
N GLU A 33 -2.04 14.31 10.07
CA GLU A 33 -2.03 15.78 10.07
C GLU A 33 -3.41 16.42 10.32
N MET A 34 -4.41 15.58 10.59
CA MET A 34 -5.78 16.01 10.80
C MET A 34 -6.02 16.39 12.26
N SER A 35 -6.71 17.51 12.43
CA SER A 35 -7.22 18.00 13.71
C SER A 35 -8.55 18.68 13.46
N ALA A 36 -9.39 18.82 14.48
CA ALA A 36 -10.66 19.55 14.33
C ALA A 36 -10.45 20.98 13.79
N ARG A 37 -9.29 21.58 14.09
CA ARG A 37 -8.90 22.89 13.57
C ARG A 37 -8.53 22.87 12.10
N SER A 38 -7.67 21.95 11.68
CA SER A 38 -7.25 21.86 10.27
C SER A 38 -8.42 21.45 9.37
N ILE A 39 -9.30 20.54 9.84
CA ILE A 39 -10.52 20.15 9.13
C ILE A 39 -11.50 21.33 9.04
N GLY A 40 -11.80 21.99 10.16
CA GLY A 40 -12.71 23.14 10.18
C GLY A 40 -12.23 24.24 9.24
N SER A 41 -10.95 24.59 9.31
CA SER A 41 -10.35 25.59 8.42
C SER A 41 -10.43 25.21 6.94
N ALA A 42 -10.26 23.92 6.60
CA ALA A 42 -10.35 23.45 5.23
C ALA A 42 -11.80 23.42 4.72
N ALA A 43 -12.77 23.11 5.59
CA ALA A 43 -14.20 23.11 5.27
C ALA A 43 -14.85 24.50 5.33
N GLY A 44 -14.12 25.55 5.73
CA GLY A 44 -14.65 26.90 5.92
C GLY A 44 -15.53 27.07 7.16
N PHE A 45 -15.37 26.22 8.18
CA PHE A 45 -16.15 26.24 9.42
C PHE A 45 -15.28 26.41 10.68
N SER A 46 -15.91 26.77 11.79
CA SER A 46 -15.24 26.73 13.09
C SER A 46 -15.04 25.29 13.55
N PRO A 47 -14.01 25.00 14.38
CA PRO A 47 -13.80 23.65 14.93
C PRO A 47 -15.02 23.13 15.72
N SER A 48 -15.80 24.02 16.32
CA SER A 48 -17.02 23.68 17.06
C SER A 48 -18.11 23.07 16.16
N ALA A 49 -18.13 23.37 14.86
CA ALA A 49 -19.09 22.77 13.93
C ALA A 49 -18.90 21.26 13.79
N LEU A 50 -17.65 20.78 13.85
CA LEU A 50 -17.35 19.35 13.88
C LEU A 50 -17.98 18.69 15.10
N TYR A 51 -17.70 19.23 16.30
CA TYR A 51 -18.20 18.67 17.56
C TYR A 51 -19.73 18.73 17.67
N TYR A 52 -20.36 19.73 17.06
CA TYR A 52 -21.82 19.82 16.99
C TYR A 52 -22.46 18.70 16.16
N HIS A 53 -21.80 18.25 15.09
CA HIS A 53 -22.35 17.24 14.18
C HIS A 53 -21.91 15.82 14.49
N PHE A 54 -20.71 15.63 15.06
CA PHE A 54 -20.07 14.32 15.18
C PHE A 54 -19.60 13.98 16.59
N ASP A 55 -19.75 14.86 17.60
CA ASP A 55 -19.25 14.71 18.98
C ASP A 55 -17.72 14.63 19.14
N ASP A 56 -17.01 13.92 18.25
CA ASP A 56 -15.56 13.80 18.20
C ASP A 56 -15.06 13.66 16.75
N ILE A 57 -13.74 13.71 16.58
CA ILE A 57 -13.09 13.63 15.26
C ILE A 57 -13.10 12.22 14.67
N GLU A 58 -13.12 11.18 15.52
CA GLU A 58 -13.11 9.79 15.07
C GLU A 58 -14.47 9.39 14.47
N ARG A 59 -15.59 9.89 15.02
CA ARG A 59 -16.93 9.75 14.41
C ARG A 59 -17.00 10.40 13.05
N LEU A 60 -16.33 11.53 12.86
CA LEU A 60 -16.20 12.14 11.53
C LEU A 60 -15.38 11.23 10.59
N TYR A 61 -14.31 10.58 11.08
CA TYR A 61 -13.56 9.60 10.28
C TYR A 61 -14.40 8.36 9.94
N GLU A 62 -15.21 7.86 10.86
CA GLU A 62 -16.14 6.75 10.61
C GLU A 62 -17.12 7.12 9.50
N ALA A 63 -17.78 8.28 9.61
CA ALA A 63 -18.71 8.77 8.58
C ALA A 63 -18.03 8.94 7.21
N ALA A 64 -16.78 9.41 7.19
CA ALA A 64 -15.99 9.50 5.96
C ALA A 64 -15.61 8.13 5.40
N GLN A 65 -15.27 7.16 6.24
CA GLN A 65 -15.01 5.78 5.81
C GLN A 65 -16.29 5.11 5.27
N GLU A 66 -17.44 5.30 5.91
CA GLU A 66 -18.72 4.79 5.40
C GLU A 66 -19.01 5.33 4.00
N ARG A 67 -18.76 6.64 3.80
CA ARG A 67 -18.91 7.28 2.49
C ARG A 67 -17.96 6.68 1.47
N ALA A 68 -16.71 6.47 1.85
CA ALA A 68 -15.69 5.88 0.99
C ALA A 68 -16.00 4.41 0.62
N VAL A 69 -16.48 3.60 1.56
CA VAL A 69 -16.94 2.22 1.30
C VAL A 69 -18.06 2.23 0.26
N ALA A 70 -19.02 3.15 0.39
CA ALA A 70 -20.10 3.28 -0.59
C ALA A 70 -19.59 3.73 -1.98
N MET A 71 -18.57 4.60 -2.03
CA MET A 71 -17.88 4.96 -3.29
C MET A 71 -17.19 3.74 -3.91
N GLY A 72 -16.46 2.95 -3.10
CA GLY A 72 -15.80 1.72 -3.53
C GLY A 72 -16.78 0.69 -4.09
N GLN A 73 -17.89 0.44 -3.38
CA GLN A 73 -18.95 -0.45 -3.86
C GLN A 73 -19.52 0.04 -5.19
N SER A 74 -19.84 1.33 -5.30
CA SER A 74 -20.38 1.90 -6.55
C SER A 74 -19.41 1.77 -7.72
N TRP A 75 -18.11 1.89 -7.48
CA TRP A 75 -17.10 1.66 -8.51
C TRP A 75 -17.02 0.20 -8.91
N CYS A 76 -16.99 -0.72 -7.94
CA CYS A 76 -17.02 -2.17 -8.19
C CYS A 76 -18.23 -2.56 -9.03
N ASP A 77 -19.44 -2.11 -8.66
CA ASP A 77 -20.68 -2.37 -9.39
C ASP A 77 -20.60 -1.88 -10.84
N ALA A 78 -20.04 -0.67 -11.05
CA ALA A 78 -19.87 -0.12 -12.38
C ALA A 78 -18.88 -0.92 -13.23
N LYS A 79 -17.77 -1.40 -12.66
CA LYS A 79 -16.78 -2.22 -13.38
C LYS A 79 -17.29 -3.61 -13.70
N LEU A 80 -18.06 -4.22 -12.80
CA LEU A 80 -18.74 -5.49 -13.08
C LEU A 80 -19.74 -5.33 -14.22
N ALA A 81 -20.58 -4.28 -14.19
CA ALA A 81 -21.53 -4.03 -15.28
C ALA A 81 -20.84 -3.82 -16.65
N MET A 82 -19.68 -3.16 -16.67
CA MET A 82 -18.87 -3.01 -17.88
C MET A 82 -18.30 -4.35 -18.38
N LEU A 83 -17.90 -5.24 -17.48
CA LEU A 83 -17.41 -6.58 -17.84
C LEU A 83 -18.55 -7.48 -18.33
N ASP A 84 -19.71 -7.43 -17.68
CA ASP A 84 -20.92 -8.14 -18.10
C ASP A 84 -21.30 -7.77 -19.55
N GLU A 85 -21.28 -6.47 -19.86
CA GLU A 85 -21.57 -5.97 -21.21
C GLU A 85 -20.51 -6.42 -22.24
N ALA A 86 -19.23 -6.44 -21.86
CA ALA A 86 -18.12 -6.75 -22.76
C ALA A 86 -17.94 -8.26 -23.03
N CYS A 87 -18.18 -9.13 -22.04
CA CYS A 87 -17.93 -10.57 -22.17
C CYS A 87 -19.02 -11.29 -22.98
N GLY A 88 -20.24 -10.76 -23.05
CA GLY A 88 -21.32 -11.38 -23.82
C GLY A 88 -21.62 -12.82 -23.37
N ALA A 89 -21.97 -13.71 -24.31
CA ALA A 89 -22.33 -15.10 -24.02
C ALA A 89 -21.13 -16.06 -23.96
N ASP A 90 -20.02 -15.72 -24.62
CA ASP A 90 -18.81 -16.53 -24.68
C ASP A 90 -17.77 -15.95 -23.72
N ALA A 91 -17.51 -16.63 -22.61
CA ALA A 91 -16.54 -16.19 -21.62
C ALA A 91 -15.14 -16.04 -22.26
N PRO A 92 -14.45 -14.90 -22.08
CA PRO A 92 -13.06 -14.77 -22.47
C PRO A 92 -12.18 -15.81 -21.77
N SER A 93 -11.10 -16.20 -22.42
CA SER A 93 -10.10 -17.10 -21.83
C SER A 93 -9.38 -16.44 -20.65
N ALA A 94 -8.85 -17.27 -19.75
CA ALA A 94 -8.16 -16.84 -18.52
C ALA A 94 -7.02 -15.83 -18.75
N ASP A 95 -6.30 -15.93 -19.87
CA ASP A 95 -5.22 -15.02 -20.24
C ASP A 95 -5.68 -13.57 -20.50
N ALA A 96 -6.97 -13.37 -20.81
CA ALA A 96 -7.56 -12.04 -20.95
C ALA A 96 -7.69 -11.29 -19.62
N LEU A 97 -7.60 -11.98 -18.47
CA LEU A 97 -7.66 -11.34 -17.15
C LEU A 97 -6.48 -10.38 -16.92
N GLY A 98 -5.30 -10.64 -17.48
CA GLY A 98 -4.10 -9.83 -17.23
C GLY A 98 -4.30 -8.36 -17.65
N PRO A 99 -4.67 -8.07 -18.91
CA PRO A 99 -5.01 -6.72 -19.36
C PRO A 99 -6.16 -6.07 -18.58
N VAL A 100 -7.19 -6.83 -18.21
CA VAL A 100 -8.32 -6.33 -17.39
C VAL A 100 -7.85 -5.92 -16.00
N LEU A 101 -7.06 -6.76 -15.33
CA LEU A 101 -6.47 -6.49 -14.02
C LEU A 101 -5.61 -5.22 -14.05
N ALA A 102 -4.76 -5.05 -15.06
CA ALA A 102 -3.99 -3.81 -15.24
C ALA A 102 -4.89 -2.59 -15.50
N ALA A 103 -5.97 -2.74 -16.27
CA ALA A 103 -6.96 -1.67 -16.47
C ALA A 103 -7.65 -1.27 -15.16
N LEU A 104 -8.09 -2.23 -14.35
CA LEU A 104 -8.75 -2.00 -13.07
C LEU A 104 -7.82 -1.32 -12.05
N ILE A 105 -6.57 -1.78 -11.90
CA ILE A 105 -5.59 -1.15 -11.00
C ILE A 105 -5.32 0.29 -11.41
N ASP A 106 -5.06 0.53 -12.69
CA ASP A 106 -4.77 1.86 -13.22
C ASP A 106 -5.96 2.81 -13.05
N ASP A 107 -7.17 2.39 -13.40
CA ASP A 107 -8.39 3.19 -13.22
C ASP A 107 -8.62 3.53 -11.75
N PHE A 108 -8.48 2.56 -10.84
CA PHE A 108 -8.65 2.78 -9.42
C PHE A 108 -7.64 3.78 -8.84
N CYS A 109 -6.37 3.68 -9.26
CA CYS A 109 -5.31 4.57 -8.80
C CYS A 109 -5.29 5.95 -9.51
N THR A 110 -5.99 6.06 -10.65
CA THR A 110 -6.03 7.28 -11.47
C THR A 110 -7.31 8.07 -11.34
N GLN A 111 -8.45 7.46 -11.66
CA GLN A 111 -9.77 8.08 -11.66
C GLN A 111 -10.41 8.04 -10.27
N GLU A 112 -10.31 6.92 -9.55
CA GLU A 112 -10.87 6.74 -8.20
C GLU A 112 -9.87 6.98 -7.08
N ARG A 113 -8.88 7.85 -7.33
CA ARG A 113 -7.73 8.03 -6.44
C ARG A 113 -8.15 8.39 -5.01
N MET A 114 -9.21 9.19 -4.83
CA MET A 114 -9.74 9.53 -3.51
C MET A 114 -10.19 8.28 -2.75
N THR A 115 -10.97 7.40 -3.39
CA THR A 115 -11.42 6.11 -2.87
C THR A 115 -10.22 5.21 -2.54
N ALA A 116 -9.21 5.18 -3.41
CA ALA A 116 -7.99 4.42 -3.20
C ALA A 116 -7.21 4.87 -1.96
N PHE A 117 -7.07 6.18 -1.71
CA PHE A 117 -6.47 6.68 -0.47
C PHE A 117 -7.33 6.39 0.75
N ALA A 118 -8.65 6.56 0.66
CA ALA A 118 -9.54 6.30 1.79
C ALA A 118 -9.49 4.84 2.25
N TRP A 119 -9.42 3.88 1.32
CA TRP A 119 -9.22 2.46 1.63
C TRP A 119 -7.89 2.25 2.39
N ARG A 120 -6.79 2.86 1.94
CA ARG A 120 -5.48 2.76 2.60
C ARG A 120 -5.50 3.37 4.00
N GLU A 121 -6.16 4.51 4.15
CA GLU A 121 -6.33 5.14 5.46
C GLU A 121 -7.18 4.27 6.39
N CYS A 122 -8.17 3.54 5.88
CA CYS A 122 -8.92 2.58 6.69
C CYS A 122 -8.02 1.46 7.24
N GLN A 123 -7.12 0.91 6.42
CA GLN A 123 -6.16 -0.11 6.85
C GLN A 123 -5.25 0.44 7.96
N MET A 124 -4.76 1.67 7.79
CA MET A 124 -3.92 2.35 8.79
C MET A 124 -4.67 2.65 10.09
N LEU A 125 -5.93 3.10 10.00
CA LEU A 125 -6.80 3.38 11.14
C LEU A 125 -7.15 2.10 11.92
N ALA A 126 -7.54 1.03 11.21
CA ALA A 126 -7.89 -0.25 11.81
C ALA A 126 -6.68 -0.93 12.48
N GLY A 127 -5.47 -0.75 11.91
CA GLY A 127 -4.24 -1.21 12.56
C GLY A 127 -3.94 -0.47 13.88
N ARG A 128 -4.42 0.76 14.06
CA ARG A 128 -4.18 1.58 15.26
C ARG A 128 -5.29 1.51 16.30
N SER A 129 -6.53 1.32 15.86
CA SER A 129 -7.70 1.35 16.73
C SER A 129 -8.74 0.32 16.29
N ALA A 130 -9.15 -0.52 17.24
CA ALA A 130 -10.21 -1.51 17.04
C ALA A 130 -11.55 -0.87 16.64
N ARG A 131 -11.72 0.44 16.88
CA ARG A 131 -12.88 1.23 16.45
C ARG A 131 -13.16 1.11 14.94
N PHE A 132 -12.12 0.99 14.13
CA PHE A 132 -12.24 0.91 12.67
C PHE A 132 -12.25 -0.53 12.14
N ALA A 133 -12.26 -1.55 13.01
CA ALA A 133 -12.23 -2.95 12.60
C ALA A 133 -13.43 -3.32 11.71
N THR A 134 -14.65 -2.95 12.11
CA THR A 134 -15.86 -3.21 11.31
C THR A 134 -15.85 -2.52 9.95
N LEU A 135 -15.28 -1.32 9.86
CA LEU A 135 -15.13 -0.63 8.57
C LEU A 135 -14.09 -1.32 7.68
N SER A 136 -13.00 -1.83 8.27
CA SER A 136 -12.01 -2.66 7.56
C SER A 136 -12.64 -3.95 7.01
N GLU A 137 -13.46 -4.64 7.82
CA GLU A 137 -14.20 -5.84 7.40
C GLU A 137 -15.19 -5.55 6.26
N ARG A 138 -15.87 -4.39 6.31
CA ARG A 138 -16.75 -3.95 5.21
C ARG A 138 -15.97 -3.74 3.92
N TRP A 139 -14.83 -3.05 3.96
CA TRP A 139 -13.95 -2.92 2.81
C TRP A 139 -13.51 -4.28 2.25
N ASP A 140 -13.10 -5.19 3.14
CA ASP A 140 -12.69 -6.54 2.75
C ASP A 140 -13.82 -7.32 2.07
N ALA A 141 -15.06 -7.19 2.55
CA ALA A 141 -16.24 -7.79 1.92
C ALA A 141 -16.51 -7.25 0.51
N VAL A 142 -16.40 -5.93 0.31
CA VAL A 142 -16.52 -5.28 -1.01
C VAL A 142 -15.49 -5.89 -1.98
N TRP A 143 -14.22 -5.95 -1.57
CA TRP A 143 -13.15 -6.45 -2.41
C TRP A 143 -13.26 -7.95 -2.70
N ARG A 144 -13.60 -8.76 -1.70
CA ARG A 144 -13.80 -10.20 -1.88
C ARG A 144 -14.91 -10.48 -2.88
N HIS A 145 -16.06 -9.81 -2.74
CA HIS A 145 -17.17 -9.96 -3.68
C HIS A 145 -16.77 -9.54 -5.09
N PHE A 146 -16.14 -8.36 -5.23
CA PHE A 146 -15.70 -7.85 -6.53
C PHE A 146 -14.75 -8.82 -7.25
N TRP A 147 -13.68 -9.27 -6.59
CA TRP A 147 -12.70 -10.17 -7.21
C TRP A 147 -13.27 -11.56 -7.50
N GLN A 148 -14.21 -12.05 -6.69
CA GLN A 148 -14.92 -13.28 -7.01
C GLN A 148 -15.70 -13.17 -8.32
N GLN A 149 -16.42 -12.06 -8.53
CA GLN A 149 -17.18 -11.81 -9.75
C GLN A 149 -16.26 -11.56 -10.95
N VAL A 150 -15.22 -10.73 -10.80
CA VAL A 150 -14.25 -10.48 -11.88
C VAL A 150 -13.62 -11.79 -12.34
N CYS A 151 -13.07 -12.59 -11.43
CA CYS A 151 -12.40 -13.83 -11.81
C CYS A 151 -13.36 -14.89 -12.37
N ALA A 152 -14.63 -14.90 -11.97
CA ALA A 152 -15.63 -15.80 -12.55
C ALA A 152 -15.86 -15.56 -14.06
N HIS A 153 -15.72 -14.33 -14.55
CA HIS A 153 -15.82 -14.01 -15.98
C HIS A 153 -14.74 -14.68 -16.84
N PHE A 154 -13.63 -15.10 -16.23
CA PHE A 154 -12.45 -15.64 -16.91
C PHE A 154 -12.17 -17.10 -16.53
N ASP A 155 -13.13 -17.80 -15.91
CA ASP A 155 -12.98 -19.17 -15.40
C ASP A 155 -11.83 -19.32 -14.37
N MET A 156 -11.62 -18.27 -13.55
CA MET A 156 -10.57 -18.20 -12.52
C MET A 156 -11.13 -17.95 -11.12
N ALA A 157 -12.40 -18.29 -10.87
CA ALA A 157 -13.07 -17.99 -9.60
C ALA A 157 -12.33 -18.55 -8.37
N ASP A 158 -11.63 -19.69 -8.51
CA ASP A 158 -10.80 -20.29 -7.45
C ASP A 158 -9.52 -19.49 -7.14
N LYS A 159 -9.13 -18.56 -8.02
CA LYS A 159 -7.98 -17.66 -7.85
C LYS A 159 -8.36 -16.27 -7.34
N ALA A 160 -9.64 -15.99 -7.12
CA ALA A 160 -10.14 -14.66 -6.76
C ALA A 160 -9.43 -14.02 -5.56
N GLU A 161 -9.19 -14.80 -4.50
CA GLU A 161 -8.53 -14.30 -3.30
C GLU A 161 -7.05 -13.93 -3.56
N LEU A 162 -6.35 -14.72 -4.37
CA LEU A 162 -4.99 -14.40 -4.78
C LEU A 162 -4.98 -13.11 -5.61
N CYS A 163 -5.90 -12.96 -6.56
CA CYS A 163 -6.04 -11.74 -7.36
C CYS A 163 -6.33 -10.51 -6.50
N ARG A 164 -7.14 -10.66 -5.45
CA ARG A 164 -7.39 -9.59 -4.47
C ARG A 164 -6.11 -9.18 -3.74
N HIS A 165 -5.28 -10.13 -3.29
CA HIS A 165 -4.01 -9.82 -2.66
C HIS A 165 -3.02 -9.15 -3.62
N PHE A 166 -2.92 -9.62 -4.86
CA PHE A 166 -2.11 -8.97 -5.88
C PHE A 166 -2.59 -7.54 -6.17
N PHE A 167 -3.90 -7.36 -6.37
CA PHE A 167 -4.50 -6.03 -6.56
C PHE A 167 -4.19 -5.10 -5.38
N ASP A 168 -4.30 -5.60 -4.15
CA ASP A 168 -3.96 -4.82 -2.96
C ASP A 168 -2.49 -4.39 -3.02
N GLY A 169 -1.53 -5.31 -3.09
CA GLY A 169 -0.12 -4.89 -3.09
C GLY A 169 0.28 -4.02 -4.29
N GLU A 170 -0.21 -4.35 -5.49
CA GLU A 170 0.17 -3.64 -6.71
C GLU A 170 -0.50 -2.26 -6.81
N SER A 171 -1.76 -2.10 -6.38
CA SER A 171 -2.41 -0.78 -6.35
C SER A 171 -1.71 0.18 -5.38
N GLY A 172 -1.16 -0.32 -4.27
CA GLY A 172 -0.34 0.48 -3.35
C GLY A 172 0.89 1.07 -4.06
N LEU A 173 1.58 0.26 -4.86
CA LEU A 173 2.69 0.75 -5.69
C LEU A 173 2.20 1.64 -6.81
N HIS A 174 1.09 1.29 -7.46
CA HIS A 174 0.56 2.02 -8.60
C HIS A 174 0.11 3.44 -8.24
N LEU A 175 -0.30 3.67 -6.99
CA LEU A 175 -0.58 5.01 -6.44
C LEU A 175 0.64 5.94 -6.47
N MET A 176 1.87 5.43 -6.38
CA MET A 176 3.11 6.21 -6.47
C MET A 176 3.42 6.56 -7.93
N ARG A 177 2.84 7.64 -8.43
CA ARG A 177 3.02 8.08 -9.82
C ARG A 177 4.44 8.61 -10.03
N TRP A 178 5.13 8.07 -11.02
CA TRP A 178 6.45 8.54 -11.42
C TRP A 178 6.48 8.95 -12.90
N ASN A 179 6.01 8.08 -13.80
CA ASN A 179 5.85 8.39 -15.21
C ASN A 179 4.67 7.61 -15.78
N ARG A 180 3.59 8.32 -16.14
CA ARG A 180 2.31 7.70 -16.52
C ARG A 180 2.43 6.58 -17.56
N ALA A 181 3.22 6.79 -18.61
CA ALA A 181 3.35 5.82 -19.71
C ALA A 181 4.18 4.60 -19.27
N ALA A 182 5.32 4.83 -18.62
CA ALA A 182 6.17 3.74 -18.14
C ALA A 182 5.50 2.95 -16.99
N ASP A 183 4.83 3.65 -16.08
CA ASP A 183 4.07 3.08 -14.97
C ASP A 183 2.95 2.16 -15.49
N ARG A 184 2.29 2.53 -16.59
CA ARG A 184 1.27 1.70 -17.26
C ARG A 184 1.88 0.48 -17.92
N ALA A 185 2.91 0.68 -18.74
CA ALA A 185 3.52 -0.41 -19.49
C ALA A 185 4.14 -1.47 -18.55
N SER A 186 4.77 -1.03 -17.46
CA SER A 186 5.24 -1.96 -16.43
C SER A 186 4.11 -2.65 -15.67
N LEU A 187 2.96 -2.00 -15.48
CA LEU A 187 1.79 -2.64 -14.85
C LEU A 187 1.20 -3.73 -15.75
N ASP A 188 1.14 -3.50 -17.07
CA ASP A 188 0.69 -4.51 -18.02
C ASP A 188 1.59 -5.76 -17.97
N GLU A 189 2.92 -5.59 -17.88
CA GLU A 189 3.88 -6.69 -17.70
C GLU A 189 3.66 -7.43 -16.36
N MET A 190 3.42 -6.70 -15.26
CA MET A 190 3.16 -7.28 -13.94
C MET A 190 1.86 -8.10 -13.91
N ALA A 191 0.78 -7.57 -14.48
CA ALA A 191 -0.52 -8.23 -14.49
C ALA A 191 -0.53 -9.46 -15.41
N ALA A 192 0.12 -9.38 -16.59
CA ALA A 192 0.27 -10.52 -17.47
C ALA A 192 1.10 -11.64 -16.81
N ALA A 193 2.19 -11.29 -16.13
CA ALA A 193 3.02 -12.25 -15.39
C ALA A 193 2.29 -12.89 -14.22
N TRP A 194 1.47 -12.12 -13.50
CA TRP A 194 0.61 -12.62 -12.44
C TRP A 194 -0.38 -13.67 -12.94
N VAL A 195 -1.14 -13.34 -13.98
CA VAL A 195 -2.14 -14.26 -14.55
C VAL A 195 -1.47 -15.50 -15.16
N GLY A 196 -0.35 -15.32 -15.88
CA GLY A 196 0.46 -16.44 -16.37
C GLY A 196 0.86 -17.40 -15.24
N TRP A 197 1.36 -16.87 -14.12
CA TRP A 197 1.72 -17.70 -12.97
C TRP A 197 0.51 -18.44 -12.38
N LEU A 198 -0.65 -17.80 -12.26
CA LEU A 198 -1.86 -18.48 -11.79
C LEU A 198 -2.28 -19.65 -12.69
N MET A 199 -1.90 -19.61 -13.98
CA MET A 199 -2.10 -20.69 -14.95
C MET A 199 -0.92 -21.69 -15.03
N GLY A 200 0.09 -21.55 -14.17
CA GLY A 200 1.27 -22.42 -14.16
C GLY A 200 2.36 -22.05 -15.17
N GLU A 201 2.30 -20.84 -15.74
CA GLU A 201 3.29 -20.33 -16.68
C GLU A 201 4.30 -19.41 -16.00
N LEU A 202 5.53 -19.38 -16.51
CA LEU A 202 6.56 -18.46 -16.04
C LEU A 202 6.63 -17.22 -16.94
N PRO A 203 6.94 -16.04 -16.38
CA PRO A 203 7.13 -14.84 -17.18
C PRO A 203 8.29 -15.02 -18.17
N ARG A 204 8.13 -14.46 -19.37
CA ARG A 204 9.14 -14.56 -20.45
C ARG A 204 9.99 -13.29 -20.55
N HIS A 205 9.35 -12.14 -20.79
CA HIS A 205 10.03 -10.87 -21.05
C HIS A 205 9.36 -9.71 -20.32
N ALA A 206 10.18 -8.77 -19.86
CA ALA A 206 9.73 -7.59 -19.10
C ALA A 206 10.59 -6.35 -19.43
N PRO A 207 10.65 -5.93 -20.71
CA PRO A 207 11.57 -4.88 -21.14
C PRO A 207 11.34 -3.54 -20.42
N TRP A 208 10.10 -3.17 -20.12
CA TRP A 208 9.81 -1.95 -19.35
C TRP A 208 10.29 -2.08 -17.93
N ARG A 209 9.91 -3.17 -17.24
CA ARG A 209 10.33 -3.40 -15.86
C ARG A 209 11.85 -3.45 -15.74
N ARG A 210 12.56 -4.16 -16.63
CA ARG A 210 14.02 -4.22 -16.66
C ARG A 210 14.63 -2.83 -16.80
N SER A 211 14.14 -2.03 -17.75
CA SER A 211 14.65 -0.67 -17.99
C SER A 211 14.43 0.22 -16.77
N LEU A 212 13.24 0.17 -16.17
CA LEU A 212 12.87 0.98 -15.02
C LEU A 212 13.61 0.57 -13.75
N MET A 213 13.85 -0.72 -13.56
CA MET A 213 14.70 -1.25 -12.50
C MET A 213 16.15 -0.77 -12.66
N ALA A 214 16.72 -0.82 -13.87
CA ALA A 214 18.06 -0.29 -14.12
C ALA A 214 18.16 1.21 -13.83
N ARG A 215 17.13 1.99 -14.20
CA ARG A 215 17.03 3.42 -13.85
C ARG A 215 16.91 3.64 -12.34
N ALA A 216 16.17 2.81 -11.64
CA ALA A 216 16.03 2.87 -10.19
C ALA A 216 17.37 2.62 -9.49
N ILE A 217 18.12 1.60 -9.91
CA ILE A 217 19.49 1.33 -9.43
C ILE A 217 20.41 2.52 -9.72
N GLY A 218 20.33 3.08 -10.92
CA GLY A 218 21.15 4.22 -11.35
C GLY A 218 20.74 5.59 -10.77
N SER A 219 19.61 5.68 -10.05
CA SER A 219 19.10 6.95 -9.52
C SER A 219 19.86 7.50 -8.32
N GLY A 220 20.84 6.75 -7.80
CA GLY A 220 21.61 7.07 -6.60
C GLY A 220 20.86 6.68 -5.32
N GLY A 221 21.57 6.14 -4.33
CA GLY A 221 20.97 5.81 -3.04
C GLY A 221 20.55 7.06 -2.27
N LEU A 222 19.61 6.92 -1.33
CA LEU A 222 19.37 7.96 -0.33
C LEU A 222 20.65 8.21 0.46
N ASP A 223 20.99 9.48 0.71
CA ASP A 223 22.11 9.85 1.58
C ASP A 223 22.02 9.06 2.88
N LYS A 224 23.08 8.28 3.20
CA LYS A 224 23.14 7.48 4.42
C LYS A 224 23.54 8.42 5.58
N PRO A 225 22.63 8.75 6.50
CA PRO A 225 22.99 9.54 7.66
C PRO A 225 23.94 8.72 8.54
N ASP A 226 24.87 9.42 9.20
CA ASP A 226 25.84 8.86 10.13
C ASP A 226 25.72 9.49 11.52
N GLY A 227 26.31 8.81 12.51
CA GLY A 227 26.34 9.22 13.92
C GLY A 227 24.98 9.71 14.42
N LEU A 228 24.97 10.93 14.94
CA LEU A 228 23.78 11.55 15.54
C LEU A 228 22.59 11.65 14.59
N ARG A 229 22.82 11.88 13.29
CA ARG A 229 21.73 11.96 12.31
C ARG A 229 21.08 10.59 12.08
N LEU A 230 21.85 9.51 12.19
CA LEU A 230 21.32 8.15 12.12
C LEU A 230 20.43 7.84 13.33
N ASP A 231 20.85 8.23 14.54
CA ASP A 231 20.04 8.06 15.76
C ASP A 231 18.72 8.82 15.67
N ILE A 232 18.76 10.06 15.16
CA ILE A 232 17.56 10.86 14.86
C ILE A 232 16.67 10.15 13.84
N ALA A 233 17.24 9.60 12.76
CA ALA A 233 16.49 8.92 11.71
C ALA A 233 15.79 7.66 12.23
N ARG A 234 16.48 6.83 13.02
CA ARG A 234 15.94 5.62 13.66
C ARG A 234 14.81 5.94 14.64
N ALA A 235 15.00 6.94 15.49
CA ALA A 235 13.95 7.38 16.41
C ALA A 235 12.72 7.94 15.67
N ALA A 236 12.94 8.72 14.61
CA ALA A 236 11.84 9.24 13.79
C ALA A 236 11.09 8.12 13.04
N ALA A 237 11.79 7.12 12.51
CA ALA A 237 11.18 5.95 11.88
C ALA A 237 10.36 5.10 12.87
N ALA A 238 10.84 4.91 14.10
CA ALA A 238 10.08 4.22 15.15
C ALA A 238 8.80 4.99 15.53
N LEU A 239 8.88 6.31 15.68
CA LEU A 239 7.71 7.16 15.91
C LEU A 239 6.72 7.14 14.74
N LEU A 240 7.21 7.09 13.50
CA LEU A 240 6.38 6.92 12.31
C LEU A 240 5.58 5.60 12.36
N ALA A 241 6.27 4.52 12.69
CA ALA A 241 5.69 3.18 12.74
C ALA A 241 4.56 3.08 13.79
N ASP A 242 4.78 3.69 14.95
CA ASP A 242 3.85 3.65 16.08
C ASP A 242 2.66 4.60 15.89
N GLY A 243 2.93 5.89 15.76
CA GLY A 243 1.90 6.94 15.77
C GLY A 243 1.68 7.66 14.44
N GLY A 244 2.33 7.23 13.36
CA GLY A 244 2.22 7.85 12.04
C GLY A 244 2.88 9.22 11.95
N VAL A 245 2.57 9.94 10.87
CA VAL A 245 3.16 11.26 10.57
C VAL A 245 2.96 12.26 11.73
N GLY A 246 1.80 12.23 12.37
CA GLY A 246 1.45 13.15 13.47
C GLY A 246 2.29 12.98 14.74
N ALA A 247 2.90 11.81 14.94
CA ALA A 247 3.76 11.55 16.09
C ALA A 247 5.17 12.17 15.95
N ILE A 248 5.56 12.55 14.74
CA ILE A 248 6.90 13.06 14.46
C ILE A 248 6.95 14.55 14.76
N THR A 249 7.56 14.87 15.90
CA THR A 249 7.88 16.25 16.30
C THR A 249 9.31 16.31 16.82
N HIS A 250 9.97 17.48 16.75
CA HIS A 250 11.31 17.64 17.34
C HIS A 250 11.37 17.27 18.81
N ARG A 251 10.29 17.53 19.57
CA ARG A 251 10.21 17.18 20.99
C ARG A 251 10.09 15.67 21.19
N ALA A 252 9.25 15.00 20.41
CA ALA A 252 9.11 13.55 20.48
C ALA A 252 10.41 12.83 20.11
N VAL A 253 11.08 13.29 19.04
CA VAL A 253 12.37 12.74 18.61
C VAL A 253 13.46 13.02 19.64
N ALA A 254 13.51 14.22 20.22
CA ALA A 254 14.46 14.55 21.30
C ALA A 254 14.26 13.63 22.52
N ALA A 255 13.01 13.41 22.92
CA ALA A 255 12.69 12.50 24.02
C ALA A 255 13.10 11.05 23.71
N ALA A 256 12.79 10.57 22.50
CA ALA A 256 13.11 9.20 22.07
C ALA A 256 14.62 8.93 21.94
N THR A 257 15.42 9.96 21.63
CA THR A 257 16.88 9.85 21.48
C THR A 257 17.66 10.23 22.75
N GLY A 258 16.98 10.77 23.78
CA GLY A 258 17.65 11.36 24.94
C GLY A 258 18.41 12.67 24.64
N LEU A 259 18.21 13.26 23.46
CA LEU A 259 18.84 14.50 23.04
C LEU A 259 18.04 15.72 23.52
N THR A 260 18.66 16.89 23.47
CA THR A 260 17.94 18.15 23.70
C THR A 260 17.17 18.59 22.45
N LEU A 261 16.08 19.33 22.66
CA LEU A 261 15.32 19.93 21.55
C LEU A 261 16.20 20.80 20.63
N GLY A 262 17.18 21.52 21.20
CA GLY A 262 18.11 22.35 20.45
C GLY A 262 19.01 21.55 19.52
N VAL A 263 19.51 20.39 19.97
CA VAL A 263 20.33 19.48 19.15
C VAL A 263 19.56 18.92 17.97
N VAL A 264 18.31 18.47 18.20
CA VAL A 264 17.45 17.96 17.11
C VAL A 264 17.11 19.08 16.13
N SER A 265 16.76 20.28 16.63
CA SER A 265 16.41 21.44 15.79
C SER A 265 17.60 21.94 14.95
N HIS A 266 18.82 21.81 15.45
CA HIS A 266 20.03 22.13 14.71
C HIS A 266 20.25 21.18 13.53
N ASN A 267 20.00 19.88 13.72
CA ASN A 267 20.20 18.85 12.70
C ASN A 267 19.03 18.75 11.71
N CYS A 268 17.82 19.08 12.16
CA CYS A 268 16.58 19.07 11.38
C CYS A 268 15.81 20.36 11.67
N ARG A 269 15.82 21.31 10.74
CA ARG A 269 15.23 22.63 10.99
C ARG A 269 13.71 22.59 10.97
N ARG A 270 13.13 21.70 10.16
CA ARG A 270 11.67 21.56 9.98
C ARG A 270 11.24 20.11 10.22
N THR A 271 9.95 19.93 10.50
CA THR A 271 9.36 18.58 10.62
C THR A 271 9.53 17.77 9.34
N ASP A 272 9.46 18.41 8.18
CA ASP A 272 9.74 17.78 6.88
C ASP A 272 11.15 17.15 6.81
N ASP A 273 12.14 17.73 7.49
CA ASP A 273 13.50 17.18 7.53
C ASP A 273 13.53 15.87 8.35
N LEU A 274 12.78 15.81 9.46
CA LEU A 274 12.61 14.60 10.27
C LEU A 274 11.85 13.51 9.49
N LEU A 275 10.78 13.89 8.77
CA LEU A 275 10.01 12.98 7.94
C LEU A 275 10.88 12.36 6.83
N ARG A 276 11.69 13.18 6.14
CA ARG A 276 12.63 12.68 5.12
C ARG A 276 13.65 11.70 5.70
N LEU A 277 14.18 11.97 6.89
CA LEU A 277 15.08 11.04 7.58
C LEU A 277 14.37 9.73 7.97
N ALA A 278 13.14 9.82 8.50
CA ALA A 278 12.34 8.66 8.86
C ALA A 278 12.05 7.79 7.62
N TYR A 279 11.56 8.38 6.54
CA TYR A 279 11.29 7.69 5.28
C TYR A 279 12.54 7.02 4.71
N GLY A 280 13.68 7.70 4.76
CA GLY A 280 14.94 7.12 4.29
C GLY A 280 15.44 5.98 5.17
N GLU A 281 15.25 6.05 6.49
CA GLU A 281 15.55 4.94 7.39
C GLU A 281 14.62 3.74 7.16
N VAL A 282 13.31 3.97 7.04
CA VAL A 282 12.34 2.89 6.73
C VAL A 282 12.69 2.21 5.42
N TYR A 283 12.99 2.98 4.37
CA TYR A 283 13.43 2.40 3.11
C TYR A 283 14.74 1.61 3.26
N ARG A 284 15.72 2.19 3.97
CA ARG A 284 17.00 1.53 4.18
C ARG A 284 16.85 0.24 4.97
N SER A 285 16.11 0.20 6.08
CA SER A 285 15.95 -1.03 6.86
C SER A 285 15.44 -2.19 6.00
N LEU A 286 14.49 -1.94 5.09
CA LEU A 286 13.97 -2.96 4.14
C LEU A 286 15.02 -3.48 3.15
N THR A 287 16.05 -2.68 2.86
CA THR A 287 17.08 -2.99 1.85
C THR A 287 18.42 -3.43 2.45
N SER A 288 18.83 -2.86 3.59
CA SER A 288 20.11 -3.08 4.27
C SER A 288 20.15 -4.38 5.08
N GLU A 289 18.99 -4.86 5.53
CA GLU A 289 18.79 -6.22 6.06
C GLU A 289 19.32 -7.31 5.11
N ARG A 290 19.61 -6.96 3.85
CA ARG A 290 20.04 -7.90 2.82
C ARG A 290 21.50 -7.77 2.37
N GLU A 291 22.13 -6.59 2.43
CA GLU A 291 23.56 -6.46 2.13
C GLU A 291 24.39 -7.30 3.12
N GLU A 292 24.05 -7.25 4.40
CA GLU A 292 24.71 -8.01 5.46
C GLU A 292 24.41 -9.53 5.43
N MET A 293 23.37 -9.93 4.71
CA MET A 293 22.90 -11.32 4.59
C MET A 293 23.38 -11.99 3.30
N SER A 294 23.65 -11.21 2.24
CA SER A 294 24.28 -11.67 0.99
C SER A 294 25.76 -12.02 1.17
N ASP A 295 26.43 -11.46 2.18
CA ASP A 295 27.84 -11.73 2.50
C ASP A 295 28.05 -12.95 3.41
N ARG A 296 26.97 -13.61 3.86
CA ARG A 296 27.04 -14.81 4.71
C ARG A 296 26.69 -16.07 3.91
N ASP A 297 27.69 -16.85 3.53
CA ASP A 297 27.51 -18.22 3.03
C ASP A 297 26.90 -19.11 4.15
N GLY A 298 25.58 -19.30 4.14
CA GLY A 298 24.86 -20.17 5.07
C GLY A 298 23.34 -20.05 4.95
N PRO A 299 22.55 -21.00 5.52
CA PRO A 299 21.09 -20.87 5.55
C PRO A 299 20.70 -19.58 6.28
N SER A 300 20.11 -18.68 5.49
CA SER A 300 19.72 -17.32 5.88
C SER A 300 18.67 -17.35 6.98
N VAL A 301 19.01 -16.82 8.15
CA VAL A 301 18.04 -16.37 9.15
C VAL A 301 17.78 -14.90 8.83
N ALA A 302 16.53 -14.55 8.52
CA ALA A 302 16.15 -13.15 8.29
C ALA A 302 16.61 -12.29 9.48
N PRO A 303 17.28 -11.14 9.26
CA PRO A 303 17.60 -10.25 10.35
C PRO A 303 16.31 -9.82 11.04
N VAL A 304 16.34 -9.92 12.37
CA VAL A 304 15.26 -9.46 13.23
C VAL A 304 15.39 -7.95 13.27
N SER A 305 14.51 -7.22 12.58
CA SER A 305 14.28 -5.83 12.94
C SER A 305 13.71 -5.81 14.35
N ASP A 306 14.23 -4.93 15.21
CA ASP A 306 13.79 -4.78 16.61
C ASP A 306 12.32 -4.33 16.71
N LEU A 307 11.73 -3.85 15.61
CA LEU A 307 10.32 -3.52 15.52
C LEU A 307 9.49 -4.78 15.25
N PRO A 308 8.38 -5.01 15.98
CA PRO A 308 7.39 -6.02 15.61
C PRO A 308 6.97 -5.91 14.14
N ALA A 309 6.75 -7.03 13.45
CA ALA A 309 6.48 -7.05 12.01
C ALA A 309 5.30 -6.14 11.60
N ARG A 310 4.28 -6.05 12.46
CA ARG A 310 3.13 -5.14 12.30
C ARG A 310 3.52 -3.66 12.25
N LEU A 311 4.51 -3.23 13.03
CA LEU A 311 4.96 -1.84 13.05
C LEU A 311 5.81 -1.54 11.81
N GLN A 312 6.62 -2.50 11.37
CA GLN A 312 7.35 -2.38 10.10
C GLN A 312 6.38 -2.21 8.92
N LEU A 313 5.33 -3.04 8.85
CA LEU A 313 4.31 -2.93 7.80
C LEU A 313 3.65 -1.54 7.77
N ARG A 314 3.28 -1.00 8.95
CA ARG A 314 2.73 0.37 9.04
C ARG A 314 3.72 1.43 8.58
N ALA A 315 5.00 1.29 8.91
CA ALA A 315 6.03 2.22 8.48
C ALA A 315 6.20 2.21 6.96
N ILE A 316 6.17 1.02 6.35
CA ILE A 316 6.18 0.85 4.89
C ILE A 316 4.96 1.53 4.26
N ASP A 317 3.79 1.38 4.87
CA ASP A 317 2.55 1.95 4.36
C ASP A 317 2.50 3.47 4.46
N GLU A 318 2.97 4.04 5.57
CA GLU A 318 3.17 5.48 5.71
C GLU A 318 4.14 6.01 4.65
N LEU A 319 5.23 5.28 4.40
CA LEU A 319 6.20 5.64 3.35
C LEU A 319 5.56 5.62 1.96
N ILE A 320 4.87 4.54 1.59
CA ILE A 320 4.19 4.42 0.28
C ILE A 320 3.17 5.54 0.10
N LEU A 321 2.36 5.84 1.12
CA LEU A 321 1.36 6.90 1.04
C LEU A 321 2.00 8.29 0.97
N ALA A 322 3.09 8.54 1.70
CA ALA A 322 3.83 9.78 1.61
C ALA A 322 4.40 10.01 0.20
N VAL A 323 4.95 8.97 -0.41
CA VAL A 323 5.45 9.00 -1.79
C VAL A 323 4.29 9.24 -2.77
N ALA A 324 3.16 8.54 -2.60
CA ALA A 324 1.98 8.71 -3.43
C ALA A 324 1.37 10.13 -3.34
N ARG A 325 1.60 10.84 -2.22
CA ARG A 325 1.24 12.26 -2.01
C ARG A 325 2.26 13.25 -2.56
N GLY A 326 3.40 12.78 -3.09
CA GLY A 326 4.47 13.64 -3.59
C GLY A 326 5.30 14.30 -2.49
N ARG A 327 5.40 13.68 -1.31
CA ARG A 327 6.14 14.23 -0.15
C ARG A 327 7.61 13.82 -0.10
N THR A 328 8.01 12.93 -0.99
CA THR A 328 9.38 12.43 -1.12
C THR A 328 9.97 12.86 -2.46
N ASP A 329 11.28 12.63 -2.64
CA ASP A 329 11.91 12.87 -3.93
C ASP A 329 11.52 11.81 -4.99
N ALA A 330 11.82 12.15 -6.25
CA ALA A 330 11.52 11.30 -7.39
C ALA A 330 12.37 10.03 -7.45
N ALA A 331 13.57 10.03 -6.83
CA ALA A 331 14.47 8.86 -6.81
C ALA A 331 13.90 7.78 -5.88
N LEU A 332 13.45 8.15 -4.69
CA LEU A 332 12.78 7.25 -3.74
C LEU A 332 11.50 6.66 -4.33
N THR A 333 10.72 7.47 -5.05
CA THR A 333 9.52 7.01 -5.77
C THR A 333 9.88 5.90 -6.76
N LEU A 334 10.89 6.14 -7.58
CA LEU A 334 11.37 5.19 -8.58
C LEU A 334 11.92 3.91 -7.92
N GLN A 335 12.67 4.05 -6.82
CA GLN A 335 13.24 2.93 -6.08
C GLN A 335 12.19 2.04 -5.43
N LEU A 336 11.28 2.60 -4.64
CA LEU A 336 10.21 1.84 -3.99
C LEU A 336 9.36 1.05 -4.98
N ARG A 337 9.10 1.64 -6.14
CA ARG A 337 8.27 1.04 -7.18
C ARG A 337 9.00 -0.05 -7.97
N TYR A 338 10.20 0.22 -8.45
CA TYR A 338 10.88 -0.65 -9.43
C TYR A 338 11.96 -1.56 -8.83
N LEU A 339 12.38 -1.32 -7.59
CA LEU A 339 13.19 -2.27 -6.81
C LEU A 339 12.32 -3.24 -6.00
N ARG A 340 10.99 -3.15 -6.15
CA ARG A 340 10.05 -4.13 -5.62
C ARG A 340 10.43 -5.54 -6.07
N GLY A 341 10.41 -6.48 -5.12
CA GLY A 341 10.74 -7.88 -5.38
C GLY A 341 12.20 -8.24 -5.18
N ILE A 342 13.10 -7.26 -5.02
CA ILE A 342 14.52 -7.56 -4.77
C ILE A 342 14.66 -8.49 -3.57
N THR A 343 14.05 -8.17 -2.43
CA THR A 343 14.10 -8.98 -1.20
C THR A 343 13.40 -10.34 -1.39
N SER A 344 12.30 -10.36 -2.13
CA SER A 344 11.50 -11.55 -2.40
C SER A 344 12.18 -12.59 -3.31
N ARG A 345 13.25 -12.24 -4.02
CA ARG A 345 14.01 -13.20 -4.85
C ARG A 345 14.44 -14.45 -4.07
N GLN A 346 14.74 -14.32 -2.78
CA GLN A 346 15.21 -15.46 -1.96
C GLN A 346 14.14 -16.56 -1.82
N ALA A 347 12.85 -16.20 -1.81
CA ALA A 347 11.77 -17.18 -1.74
C ALA A 347 11.66 -18.03 -3.03
N LEU A 348 12.28 -17.58 -4.13
CA LEU A 348 12.09 -18.13 -5.47
C LEU A 348 13.36 -18.74 -6.08
N VAL A 349 14.55 -18.39 -5.58
CA VAL A 349 15.84 -18.70 -6.24
C VAL A 349 16.05 -20.19 -6.51
N ASP A 350 15.63 -21.05 -5.57
CA ASP A 350 15.74 -22.51 -5.69
C ASP A 350 14.45 -23.18 -6.19
N ARG A 351 13.42 -22.39 -6.50
CA ARG A 351 12.10 -22.87 -6.93
C ARG A 351 11.91 -22.82 -8.45
N VAL A 352 12.69 -22.00 -9.16
CA VAL A 352 12.58 -21.82 -10.62
C VAL A 352 13.94 -21.73 -11.30
N ALA A 353 14.01 -22.19 -12.55
CA ALA A 353 15.20 -22.06 -13.40
C ALA A 353 15.33 -20.68 -14.09
N LEU A 354 14.50 -19.69 -13.73
CA LEU A 354 14.53 -18.36 -14.33
C LEU A 354 15.78 -17.57 -13.91
N ARG A 355 16.26 -16.71 -14.81
CA ARG A 355 17.36 -15.77 -14.57
C ARG A 355 17.05 -14.43 -15.22
N GLY A 356 17.77 -13.38 -14.80
CA GLY A 356 17.65 -12.03 -15.38
C GLY A 356 16.26 -11.42 -15.22
N GLU A 357 15.79 -10.71 -16.26
CA GLU A 357 14.55 -9.92 -16.21
C GLU A 357 13.29 -10.73 -15.88
N ALA A 358 13.20 -11.98 -16.35
CA ALA A 358 12.07 -12.85 -16.06
C ALA A 358 11.99 -13.22 -14.58
N PHE A 359 13.15 -13.49 -13.96
CA PHE A 359 13.23 -13.78 -12.52
C PHE A 359 12.89 -12.55 -11.68
N ASP A 360 13.35 -11.38 -12.11
CA ASP A 360 13.08 -10.11 -11.43
C ASP A 360 11.60 -9.71 -11.48
N LEU A 361 10.95 -9.98 -12.62
CA LEU A 361 9.51 -9.82 -12.78
C LEU A 361 8.75 -10.79 -11.87
N LEU A 362 9.11 -12.08 -11.85
CA LEU A 362 8.46 -13.05 -10.97
C LEU A 362 8.58 -12.66 -9.49
N ALA A 363 9.78 -12.26 -9.05
CA ALA A 363 10.03 -11.84 -7.69
C ALA A 363 9.23 -10.58 -7.30
N ALA A 364 9.05 -9.65 -8.23
CA ALA A 364 8.21 -8.48 -8.03
C ALA A 364 6.74 -8.83 -7.89
N VAL A 365 6.23 -9.69 -8.78
CA VAL A 365 4.85 -10.16 -8.76
C VAL A 365 4.54 -10.88 -7.44
N TYR A 366 5.42 -11.78 -7.01
CA TYR A 366 5.31 -12.44 -5.70
C TYR A 366 5.27 -11.42 -4.56
N SER A 367 6.20 -10.45 -4.60
CA SER A 367 6.27 -9.40 -3.59
C SER A 367 4.97 -8.59 -3.52
N SER A 368 4.39 -8.20 -4.66
CA SER A 368 3.12 -7.49 -4.70
C SER A 368 1.99 -8.32 -4.08
N ALA A 369 1.85 -9.60 -4.46
CA ALA A 369 0.86 -10.48 -3.83
C ALA A 369 1.04 -10.60 -2.30
N MET A 370 2.27 -10.88 -1.84
CA MET A 370 2.54 -11.02 -0.41
C MET A 370 2.30 -9.74 0.40
N MET A 371 2.44 -8.56 -0.20
CA MET A 371 2.07 -7.30 0.47
C MET A 371 0.58 -7.20 0.72
N GLY A 372 -0.26 -7.63 -0.22
CA GLY A 372 -1.69 -7.69 0.00
C GLY A 372 -2.07 -8.66 1.11
N VAL A 373 -1.39 -9.81 1.19
CA VAL A 373 -1.58 -10.77 2.29
C VAL A 373 -1.25 -10.12 3.63
N LEU A 374 -0.05 -9.53 3.75
CA LEU A 374 0.40 -8.86 4.98
C LEU A 374 -0.57 -7.77 5.44
N ARG A 375 -1.10 -6.95 4.53
CA ARG A 375 -2.11 -5.92 4.87
C ARG A 375 -3.43 -6.52 5.33
N SER A 376 -3.91 -7.55 4.65
CA SER A 376 -5.17 -8.23 5.02
C SER A 376 -5.10 -8.87 6.40
N SER A 377 -3.92 -9.34 6.82
CA SER A 377 -3.68 -9.89 8.16
C SER A 377 -3.21 -8.84 9.17
N GLY A 378 -2.95 -7.60 8.76
CA GLY A 378 -2.28 -6.58 9.59
C GLY A 378 -3.08 -6.07 10.80
N CYS A 379 -4.39 -6.38 10.85
CA CYS A 379 -5.26 -6.09 11.99
C CYS A 379 -5.34 -7.25 13.00
N GLN A 380 -4.84 -8.44 12.64
CA GLN A 380 -4.84 -9.62 13.51
C GLN A 380 -3.59 -9.63 14.41
N PRO A 381 -3.64 -10.31 15.58
CA PRO A 381 -2.45 -10.63 16.35
C PRO A 381 -1.42 -11.39 15.50
N GLU A 382 -0.13 -11.19 15.78
CA GLU A 382 0.97 -11.76 14.96
C GLU A 382 0.94 -13.30 14.93
N ASP A 383 0.58 -13.93 16.07
CA ASP A 383 0.43 -15.37 16.20
C ASP A 383 -0.69 -15.94 15.30
N ASP A 384 -1.73 -15.14 15.03
CA ASP A 384 -2.86 -15.51 14.16
C ASP A 384 -2.57 -15.20 12.68
N ALA A 385 -1.83 -14.11 12.42
CA ALA A 385 -1.49 -13.66 11.08
C ALA A 385 -0.43 -14.55 10.40
N SER A 386 0.58 -14.99 11.15
CA SER A 386 1.75 -15.72 10.61
C SER A 386 1.38 -17.04 9.90
N PRO A 387 0.47 -17.89 10.44
CA PRO A 387 0.00 -19.09 9.74
C PRO A 387 -0.72 -18.77 8.41
N VAL A 388 -1.52 -17.70 8.37
CA VAL A 388 -2.24 -17.28 7.15
C VAL A 388 -1.26 -16.82 6.09
N VAL A 389 -0.29 -15.98 6.45
CA VAL A 389 0.76 -15.50 5.53
C VAL A 389 1.56 -16.67 4.96
N SER A 390 1.93 -17.63 5.82
CA SER A 390 2.67 -18.83 5.41
C SER A 390 1.86 -19.71 4.45
N ALA A 391 0.58 -19.95 4.76
CA ALA A 391 -0.30 -20.76 3.93
C ALA A 391 -0.51 -20.18 2.52
N VAL A 392 -0.70 -18.86 2.40
CA VAL A 392 -0.84 -18.21 1.07
C VAL A 392 0.48 -18.22 0.31
N SER A 393 1.61 -18.00 1.00
CA SER A 393 2.94 -18.16 0.40
C SER A 393 3.13 -19.56 -0.18
N ASP A 394 2.85 -20.60 0.60
CA ASP A 394 2.96 -21.99 0.17
C ASP A 394 2.02 -22.30 -1.00
N GLN A 395 0.80 -21.78 -0.98
CA GLN A 395 -0.15 -21.89 -2.08
C GLN A 395 0.43 -21.28 -3.37
N LEU A 396 0.94 -20.04 -3.34
CA LEU A 396 1.54 -19.40 -4.51
C LEU A 396 2.74 -20.17 -5.05
N LEU A 397 3.62 -20.63 -4.17
CA LEU A 397 4.80 -21.39 -4.55
C LEU A 397 4.43 -22.76 -5.13
N SER A 398 3.30 -23.36 -4.71
CA SER A 398 2.81 -24.63 -5.27
C SER A 398 2.31 -24.51 -6.71
N LEU A 399 1.95 -23.31 -7.16
CA LEU A 399 1.50 -23.02 -8.53
C LEU A 399 2.66 -22.85 -9.51
N LEU A 400 3.91 -22.77 -9.02
CA LEU A 400 5.07 -22.72 -9.90
C LEU A 400 5.20 -24.04 -10.67
N PRO A 401 5.47 -23.99 -11.98
CA PRO A 401 5.77 -25.21 -12.73
C PRO A 401 7.02 -25.85 -12.13
N ARG A 402 6.96 -27.18 -11.93
CA ARG A 402 8.11 -27.94 -11.39
C ARG A 402 9.31 -27.71 -12.30
N ALA A 403 10.43 -27.32 -11.71
CA ALA A 403 11.70 -27.32 -12.41
C ALA A 403 11.97 -28.75 -12.92
N LEU A 404 12.02 -28.93 -14.24
CA LEU A 404 12.50 -30.15 -14.87
C LEU A 404 14.03 -30.18 -14.85
#